data_AF-A0A972IB50-F1
#
_entry.id   AF-A0A972IB50-F1
#
_cell.length_a   1.000
_cell.length_b   1.000
_cell.length_c   1.000
_cell.angle_alpha   90.00
_cell.angle_beta   90.00
_cell.angle_gamma   90.00
#
_symmetry.space_group_name_H-M   'P 1'
#
loop_
_entity.id
_entity.type
_entity.pdbx_description
1 polymer ?
#
loop_
_entity_poly.entity_id
_entity_poly.type
_entity_poly.pdbx_seq_one_letter_code
_entity_poly.pdbx_strand_id
1 'polypeptide(L)'
;MSEVLTVPTAFGDISDLTEGLVDRVDGDQLILYGPTPYAEGAEIDFSVLLLDGTPALEGRGRVEASVDGGEDRDPSTRFDIILGSLELGGVAEAVYERMLMARSSMLASQGDVPADADVDFGDEAPAEEAAYAEEAPVEEA
;
A
#
# COMPACT_ATOMS: atom_id res chain seq x y z
N MET A 1 18.42 1.87 -22.41
CA MET A 1 18.63 2.86 -21.34
C MET A 1 17.39 2.76 -20.50
N SER A 2 17.47 2.22 -19.28
CA SER A 2 16.33 2.23 -18.37
C SER A 2 16.14 3.68 -17.93
N GLU A 3 14.92 4.18 -18.03
CA GLU A 3 14.59 5.53 -17.61
C GLU A 3 14.50 5.55 -16.08
N VAL A 4 15.24 6.46 -15.43
CA VAL A 4 15.25 6.58 -13.97
C VAL A 4 14.32 7.71 -13.56
N LEU A 5 13.28 7.39 -12.79
CA LEU A 5 12.40 8.39 -12.19
C LEU A 5 13.08 9.00 -10.97
N THR A 6 13.58 10.23 -11.11
CA THR A 6 14.16 10.98 -9.99
C THR A 6 13.12 11.89 -9.35
N VAL A 7 12.84 11.68 -8.06
CA VAL A 7 11.83 12.43 -7.30
C VAL A 7 12.54 13.29 -6.23
N PRO A 8 12.75 14.58 -6.49
CA PRO A 8 13.26 15.49 -5.46
C PRO A 8 12.17 15.72 -4.40
N THR A 9 12.54 15.57 -3.13
CA THR A 9 11.64 15.82 -2.00
C THR A 9 12.09 17.02 -1.18
N ALA A 10 11.20 17.53 -0.33
CA ALA A 10 11.52 18.57 0.63
C ALA A 10 11.98 18.01 2.00
N PHE A 11 12.15 16.68 2.13
CA PHE A 11 12.50 16.04 3.39
C PHE A 11 13.99 16.18 3.67
N GLY A 12 14.35 16.62 4.88
CA GLY A 12 15.75 16.76 5.30
C GLY A 12 16.40 15.43 5.66
N ASP A 13 15.63 14.48 6.18
CA ASP A 13 16.14 13.22 6.70
C ASP A 13 15.20 12.05 6.39
N ILE A 14 15.72 10.82 6.59
CA ILE A 14 14.96 9.57 6.43
C ILE A 14 13.71 9.53 7.33
N SER A 15 13.77 10.10 8.53
CA SER A 15 12.64 10.13 9.45
C SER A 15 11.48 10.95 8.88
N ASP A 16 11.74 12.20 8.47
CA ASP A 16 10.75 13.06 7.82
C ASP A 16 10.18 12.43 6.55
N LEU A 17 11.04 11.80 5.75
CA LEU A 17 10.63 11.10 4.54
C LEU A 17 9.72 9.89 4.85
N THR A 18 10.01 9.15 5.91
CA THR A 18 9.19 8.02 6.36
C THR A 18 7.80 8.50 6.81
N GLU A 19 7.74 9.61 7.55
CA GLU A 19 6.49 10.19 8.02
C GLU A 19 5.68 10.81 6.89
N GLY A 20 6.32 11.48 5.93
CA GLY A 20 5.65 12.14 4.81
C GLY A 20 5.17 11.22 3.69
N LEU A 21 5.82 10.04 3.51
CA LEU A 21 5.41 9.03 2.53
C LEU A 21 4.58 7.89 3.14
N VAL A 22 4.28 7.92 4.44
CA VAL A 22 3.54 6.86 5.12
C VAL A 22 2.19 6.57 4.47
N ASP A 23 1.48 7.59 3.99
CA ASP A 23 0.20 7.45 3.28
C ASP A 23 0.34 7.02 1.81
N ARG A 24 1.58 6.90 1.31
CA ARG A 24 1.90 6.59 -0.10
C ARG A 24 2.48 5.21 -0.30
N VAL A 25 2.71 4.48 0.78
CA VAL A 25 3.11 3.08 0.75
C VAL A 25 1.92 2.22 1.16
N ASP A 26 1.68 1.13 0.45
CA ASP A 26 0.66 0.13 0.80
C ASP A 26 1.16 -1.26 0.43
N GLY A 27 1.63 -2.02 1.42
CA GLY A 27 2.20 -3.35 1.18
C GLY A 27 3.35 -3.32 0.18
N ASP A 28 3.11 -3.81 -1.03
CA ASP A 28 4.08 -3.85 -2.14
C ASP A 28 3.94 -2.68 -3.13
N GLN A 29 3.11 -1.68 -2.80
CA GLN A 29 2.78 -0.56 -3.65
C GLN A 29 3.37 0.75 -3.11
N LEU A 30 3.98 1.53 -3.99
CA LEU A 30 4.55 2.85 -3.71
C LEU A 30 4.03 3.87 -4.71
N ILE A 31 3.53 5.01 -4.21
CA ILE A 31 3.04 6.11 -5.03
C ILE A 31 4.07 7.24 -5.05
N LEU A 32 4.62 7.53 -6.23
CA LEU A 32 5.61 8.58 -6.45
C LEU A 32 5.10 9.67 -7.39
N TYR A 33 5.55 10.90 -7.17
CA TYR A 33 5.25 12.00 -8.07
C TYR A 33 6.21 12.04 -9.25
N GLY A 34 5.67 12.28 -10.44
CA GLY A 34 6.46 12.42 -11.66
C GLY A 34 5.98 13.55 -12.58
N PRO A 35 6.88 14.09 -13.42
CA PRO A 35 6.53 15.10 -14.43
C PRO A 35 5.82 14.49 -15.65
N THR A 36 5.99 13.20 -15.86
CA THR A 36 5.49 12.47 -17.02
C THR A 36 4.79 11.18 -16.60
N PRO A 37 3.70 10.79 -17.27
CA PRO A 37 3.07 9.50 -17.03
C PRO A 37 3.94 8.38 -17.60
N TYR A 38 3.91 7.22 -16.94
CA TYR A 38 4.58 6.01 -17.42
C TYR A 38 3.55 5.01 -17.96
N ALA A 39 4.00 4.14 -18.86
CA ALA A 39 3.16 3.08 -19.39
C ALA A 39 2.89 2.02 -18.31
N GLU A 40 1.64 1.60 -18.18
CA GLU A 40 1.26 0.48 -17.32
C GLU A 40 2.02 -0.79 -17.72
N GLY A 41 2.53 -1.49 -16.72
CA GLY A 41 3.36 -2.68 -16.84
C GLY A 41 4.83 -2.42 -17.13
N ALA A 42 5.26 -1.16 -17.33
CA ALA A 42 6.67 -0.84 -17.56
C ALA A 42 7.51 -0.99 -16.29
N GLU A 43 8.71 -1.55 -16.43
CA GLU A 43 9.70 -1.61 -15.36
C GLU A 43 10.56 -0.36 -15.40
N ILE A 44 10.57 0.40 -14.30
CA ILE A 44 11.36 1.62 -14.17
C ILE A 44 12.22 1.58 -12.93
N ASP A 45 13.43 2.13 -13.03
CA ASP A 45 14.25 2.41 -11.87
C ASP A 45 13.80 3.75 -11.27
N PHE A 46 13.76 3.89 -9.96
CA PHE A 46 13.36 5.11 -9.27
C PHE A 46 14.37 5.51 -8.20
N SER A 47 14.45 6.81 -7.92
CA SER A 47 15.29 7.36 -6.88
C SER A 47 14.62 8.57 -6.24
N VAL A 48 14.33 8.46 -4.94
CA VAL A 48 13.75 9.51 -4.11
C VAL A 48 14.90 10.21 -3.40
N LEU A 49 15.07 11.51 -3.67
CA LEU A 49 16.16 12.31 -3.14
C LEU A 49 15.68 13.15 -1.95
N LEU A 50 16.50 13.26 -0.92
CA LEU A 50 16.33 14.21 0.18
C LEU A 50 16.61 15.65 -0.30
N LEU A 51 16.32 16.62 0.56
CA LEU A 51 16.56 18.05 0.33
C LEU A 51 18.02 18.34 -0.05
N ASP A 52 18.96 17.58 0.51
CA ASP A 52 20.39 17.71 0.23
C ASP A 52 20.84 17.00 -1.06
N GLY A 53 19.92 16.32 -1.76
CA GLY A 53 20.18 15.56 -2.98
C GLY A 53 20.67 14.13 -2.77
N THR A 54 20.82 13.68 -1.52
CA THR A 54 21.16 12.29 -1.18
C THR A 54 20.00 11.35 -1.51
N PRO A 55 20.22 10.20 -2.16
CA PRO A 55 19.17 9.22 -2.36
C PRO A 55 18.79 8.57 -1.02
N ALA A 56 17.52 8.69 -0.66
CA ALA A 56 16.95 8.06 0.52
C ALA A 56 16.33 6.70 0.21
N LEU A 57 15.69 6.59 -0.95
CA LEU A 57 15.02 5.37 -1.40
C LEU A 57 15.30 5.20 -2.89
N GLU A 58 15.92 4.08 -3.24
CA GLU A 58 16.24 3.74 -4.62
C GLU A 58 15.93 2.26 -4.88
N GLY A 59 15.45 1.97 -6.07
CA GLY A 59 15.07 0.61 -6.45
C GLY A 59 14.46 0.56 -7.83
N ARG A 60 13.89 -0.60 -8.15
CA ARG A 60 13.11 -0.82 -9.37
C ARG A 60 11.67 -1.15 -8.99
N GLY A 61 10.73 -0.68 -9.80
CA GLY A 61 9.33 -1.00 -9.64
C GLY A 61 8.64 -1.17 -10.98
N ARG A 62 7.56 -1.94 -10.99
CA ARG A 62 6.69 -2.06 -12.15
C ARG A 62 5.53 -1.07 -12.01
N VAL A 63 5.33 -0.25 -13.02
CA VAL A 63 4.23 0.72 -13.05
C VAL A 63 2.90 -0.03 -13.13
N GLU A 64 2.04 0.13 -12.13
CA GLU A 64 0.69 -0.41 -12.16
C GLU A 64 -0.31 0.60 -12.73
N ALA A 65 -0.09 1.89 -12.50
CA ALA A 65 -0.93 2.95 -13.04
C ALA A 65 -0.22 4.31 -12.98
N SER A 66 -0.68 5.27 -13.79
CA SER A 66 -0.29 6.68 -13.72
C SER A 66 -1.55 7.54 -13.70
N VAL A 67 -1.72 8.36 -12.67
CA VAL A 67 -2.90 9.21 -12.48
C VAL A 67 -2.50 10.66 -12.69
N ASP A 68 -3.24 11.39 -13.54
CA ASP A 68 -3.04 12.84 -13.71
C ASP A 68 -3.70 13.59 -12.55
N GLY A 69 -2.87 14.26 -11.74
CA GLY A 69 -3.31 15.11 -10.63
C GLY A 69 -3.92 16.45 -11.05
N GLY A 70 -3.95 16.74 -12.35
CA GLY A 70 -4.60 17.92 -12.93
C GLY A 70 -3.64 19.06 -13.24
N GLU A 71 -4.13 20.02 -14.04
CA GLU A 71 -3.35 21.17 -14.54
C GLU A 71 -3.02 22.21 -13.46
N ASP A 72 -3.71 22.17 -12.32
CA ASP A 72 -3.46 23.03 -11.15
C ASP A 72 -2.24 22.59 -10.32
N ARG A 73 -1.70 21.38 -10.56
CA ARG A 73 -0.47 20.93 -9.91
C ARG A 73 0.78 21.43 -10.63
N ASP A 74 1.88 21.49 -9.89
CA ASP A 74 3.19 21.78 -10.46
C ASP A 74 3.50 20.74 -11.55
N PRO A 75 3.97 21.16 -12.75
CA PRO A 75 4.25 20.24 -13.85
C PRO A 75 5.32 19.20 -13.48
N SER A 76 6.14 19.47 -12.46
CA SER A 76 7.17 18.54 -11.98
C SER A 76 6.61 17.38 -11.14
N THR A 77 5.40 17.54 -10.58
CA THR A 77 4.74 16.57 -9.68
C THR A 77 3.28 16.31 -10.07
N ARG A 78 2.97 16.52 -11.35
CA ARG A 78 1.61 16.44 -11.88
C ARG A 78 1.04 15.03 -11.81
N PHE A 79 1.85 14.03 -12.14
CA PHE A 79 1.38 12.64 -12.23
C PHE A 79 1.71 11.86 -10.95
N ASP A 80 0.73 11.13 -10.45
CA ASP A 80 0.90 10.12 -9.40
C ASP A 80 1.20 8.78 -10.09
N ILE A 81 2.45 8.33 -10.00
CA ILE A 81 2.94 7.07 -10.56
C ILE A 81 2.85 6.00 -9.49
N ILE A 82 2.01 5.01 -9.74
CA ILE A 82 1.80 3.88 -8.85
C ILE A 82 2.74 2.77 -9.29
N LEU A 83 3.68 2.41 -8.42
CA LEU A 83 4.63 1.33 -8.60
C LEU A 83 4.22 0.15 -7.72
N GLY A 84 4.27 -1.05 -8.27
CA GLY A 84 4.13 -2.31 -7.54
C GLY A 84 5.31 -3.25 -7.86
N SER A 85 5.36 -4.40 -7.18
CA SER A 85 6.45 -5.38 -7.34
C SER A 85 7.81 -4.73 -7.14
N LEU A 86 8.01 -4.11 -5.97
CA LEU A 86 9.18 -3.27 -5.72
C LEU A 86 10.41 -4.15 -5.45
N GLU A 87 11.48 -3.88 -6.19
CA GLU A 87 12.80 -4.46 -5.98
C GLU A 87 13.71 -3.39 -5.35
N LEU A 88 13.84 -3.45 -4.03
CA LEU A 88 14.67 -2.54 -3.25
C LEU A 88 16.02 -3.17 -2.92
N GLY A 89 17.05 -2.34 -2.76
CA GLY A 89 18.40 -2.80 -2.42
C GLY A 89 18.97 -2.15 -1.18
N GLY A 90 19.57 -2.95 -0.30
CA GLY A 90 20.41 -2.47 0.80
C GLY A 90 19.67 -1.58 1.79
N VAL A 91 20.06 -0.31 1.88
CA VAL A 91 19.48 0.65 2.84
C VAL A 91 18.03 1.00 2.50
N ALA A 92 17.68 1.01 1.21
CA ALA A 92 16.33 1.35 0.75
C ALA A 92 15.27 0.35 1.26
N GLU A 93 15.62 -0.93 1.34
CA GLU A 93 14.74 -1.98 1.88
C GLU A 93 14.39 -1.70 3.35
N ALA A 94 15.40 -1.44 4.19
CA ALA A 94 15.19 -1.14 5.61
C ALA A 94 14.37 0.15 5.83
N VAL A 95 14.52 1.15 4.96
CA VAL A 95 13.72 2.38 4.99
C VAL A 95 12.26 2.09 4.64
N TYR A 96 12.02 1.31 3.60
CA TYR A 96 10.67 0.94 3.17
C TYR A 96 9.94 0.08 4.20
N GLU A 97 10.61 -0.92 4.77
CA GLU A 97 10.06 -1.73 5.87
C GLU A 97 9.66 -0.85 7.07
N ARG A 98 10.47 0.17 7.39
CA ARG A 98 10.16 1.12 8.45
C ARG A 98 8.92 1.95 8.13
N MET A 99 8.72 2.37 6.89
CA MET A 99 7.50 3.06 6.46
C MET A 99 6.27 2.19 6.62
N LEU A 100 6.34 0.92 6.20
CA LEU A 100 5.24 -0.03 6.34
C LEU A 100 4.87 -0.24 7.82
N MET A 101 5.87 -0.39 8.70
CA MET A 101 5.63 -0.50 10.14
C MET A 101 5.01 0.78 10.73
N ALA A 102 5.53 1.95 10.33
CA ALA A 102 4.99 3.25 10.77
C ALA A 102 3.53 3.42 10.33
N ARG A 103 3.22 3.05 9.10
CA ARG A 103 1.86 3.05 8.55
C ARG A 103 0.93 2.12 9.32
N SER A 104 1.34 0.87 9.51
CA SER A 104 0.55 -0.11 10.27
C SER A 104 0.24 0.38 11.68
N SER A 105 1.24 0.95 12.37
CA SER A 105 1.07 1.57 13.69
C SER A 105 0.11 2.77 13.68
N MET A 106 0.20 3.61 12.64
CA MET A 106 -0.67 4.77 12.45
C MET A 106 -2.13 4.37 12.20
N LEU A 107 -2.36 3.34 11.38
CA LEU A 107 -3.68 2.74 11.17
C LEU A 107 -4.22 2.09 12.44
N ALA A 108 -3.39 1.33 13.16
CA ALA A 108 -3.76 0.74 14.45
C ALA A 108 -4.11 1.79 15.52
N SER A 109 -3.53 2.99 15.42
CA SER A 109 -3.82 4.12 16.34
C SER A 109 -5.05 4.94 15.93
N GLN A 110 -5.45 4.92 14.65
CA GLN A 110 -6.61 5.65 14.12
C GLN A 110 -7.88 4.81 14.02
N GLY A 111 -7.76 3.49 14.02
CA GLY A 111 -8.87 2.54 13.98
C GLY A 111 -8.92 1.68 15.24
N ASP A 112 -9.96 1.87 16.04
CA ASP A 112 -10.47 0.90 17.00
C ASP A 112 -10.92 -0.36 16.22
N VAL A 113 -9.99 -1.27 15.94
CA VAL A 113 -10.24 -2.71 15.78
C VAL A 113 -8.93 -3.46 16.08
N PRO A 114 -8.98 -4.50 16.93
CA PRO A 114 -7.79 -5.09 17.55
C PRO A 114 -6.90 -5.81 16.53
N ALA A 115 -5.58 -5.67 16.75
CA ALA A 115 -4.65 -6.75 16.45
C ALA A 115 -5.15 -8.02 17.16
N ASP A 116 -5.23 -9.14 16.46
CA ASP A 116 -5.98 -10.36 16.83
C ASP A 116 -7.51 -10.23 16.65
N ALA A 117 -7.98 -10.49 15.42
CA ALA A 117 -9.17 -11.33 15.30
C ALA A 117 -8.66 -12.77 15.33
N ASP A 118 -8.74 -13.37 16.51
CA ASP A 118 -8.58 -14.79 16.79
C ASP A 118 -8.91 -15.65 15.56
N VAL A 119 -7.91 -16.36 15.04
CA VAL A 119 -8.19 -17.63 14.36
C VAL A 119 -8.51 -18.65 15.46
N ASP A 120 -9.69 -18.49 16.07
CA ASP A 120 -10.34 -19.54 16.83
C ASP A 120 -10.69 -20.63 15.81
N PHE A 121 -9.78 -21.60 15.65
CA PHE A 121 -10.16 -22.91 15.12
C PHE A 121 -11.08 -23.52 16.17
N GLY A 122 -12.36 -23.14 16.10
CA GLY A 122 -13.43 -23.68 16.93
C GLY A 122 -13.39 -25.20 16.89
N ASP A 123 -12.86 -25.76 17.98
CA ASP A 123 -13.25 -27.07 18.46
C ASP A 123 -14.74 -26.99 18.87
N GLU A 124 -15.45 -28.10 18.69
CA GLU A 124 -16.87 -28.32 19.03
C GLU A 124 -17.92 -27.83 18.02
N ALA A 125 -18.29 -28.75 17.13
CA ALA A 125 -19.67 -28.87 16.67
C ALA A 125 -20.38 -29.97 17.48
N PRO A 126 -21.24 -29.65 18.48
CA PRO A 126 -22.37 -30.50 18.80
C PRO A 126 -23.50 -30.15 17.82
N ALA A 127 -23.77 -31.07 16.90
CA ALA A 127 -24.87 -30.94 15.95
C ALA A 127 -26.19 -31.43 16.57
N GLU A 128 -26.95 -30.51 17.17
CA GLU A 128 -28.40 -30.55 17.39
C GLU A 128 -28.87 -29.08 17.19
N GLU A 129 -29.86 -28.72 16.36
CA GLU A 129 -31.23 -29.21 16.39
C GLU A 129 -32.03 -28.68 15.17
N ALA A 130 -33.03 -29.47 14.75
CA ALA A 130 -34.33 -29.09 14.18
C ALA A 130 -34.45 -28.24 12.89
N ALA A 131 -34.90 -28.90 11.82
CA ALA A 131 -35.75 -28.30 10.80
C ALA A 131 -37.20 -28.78 10.98
N TYR A 132 -38.12 -27.81 11.00
CA TYR A 132 -39.52 -27.89 11.42
C TYR A 132 -40.46 -28.17 10.23
N ALA A 133 -41.50 -28.96 10.50
CA ALA A 133 -42.84 -29.04 9.89
C ALA A 133 -43.06 -29.03 8.36
N GLU A 134 -43.69 -30.10 7.86
CA GLU A 134 -44.64 -30.04 6.74
C GLU A 134 -46.00 -30.56 7.22
N GLU A 135 -47.07 -29.84 6.84
CA GLU A 135 -48.42 -29.89 7.40
C GLU A 135 -49.26 -31.14 7.01
N ALA A 136 -50.32 -31.36 7.79
CA ALA A 136 -51.28 -32.48 7.78
C ALA A 136 -52.16 -32.61 6.51
N PRO A 137 -52.98 -33.68 6.43
CA PRO A 137 -54.37 -33.48 6.86
C PRO A 137 -55.02 -34.64 7.65
N VAL A 138 -56.06 -34.24 8.40
CA VAL A 138 -57.18 -35.01 9.00
C VAL A 138 -57.79 -36.01 7.98
N GLU A 139 -58.43 -37.13 8.34
CA GLU A 139 -59.63 -37.28 9.18
C GLU A 139 -59.93 -38.77 9.46
N GLU A 140 -60.65 -38.95 10.56
CA GLU A 140 -61.41 -40.06 11.15
C GLU A 140 -62.13 -41.07 10.22
N ALA A 141 -62.11 -42.36 10.60
CA ALA A 141 -63.26 -43.30 10.56
C ALA A 141 -62.92 -44.62 11.30
#